data_AF-A0A1A2EG52-F1
#
_entry.id   AF-A0A1A2EG52-F1
#
_cell.length_a   1.000
_cell.length_b   1.000
_cell.length_c   1.000
_cell.angle_alpha   90.00
_cell.angle_beta   90.00
_cell.angle_gamma   90.00
#
_symmetry.space_group_name_H-M   'P 1'
#
loop_
_entity.id
_entity.type
_entity.pdbx_description
1 polymer ?
#
loop_
_entity_poly.entity_id
_entity_poly.type
_entity_poly.pdbx_seq_one_letter_code
_entity_poly.pdbx_strand_id
1 'polypeptide(L)' 'MSAGDDFKVGDAVYFNYRSARDLEGRVVGVAKKGKTSATTTYEVMPFKKHIHPGEKVPIHRTGAHLRHRST' A
#
# COMPACT_ATOMS: atom_id res chain seq x y z
N MET A 1 16.72 -13.06 0.03
CA MET A 1 15.60 -12.09 0.16
C MET A 1 14.39 -12.74 -0.49
N SER A 2 13.52 -13.32 0.32
CA SER A 2 12.49 -14.25 -0.15
C SER A 2 11.41 -13.54 -0.96
N ALA A 3 11.18 -14.04 -2.18
CA ALA A 3 9.93 -13.85 -2.89
C ALA A 3 8.81 -14.49 -2.04
N GLY A 4 7.93 -13.71 -1.41
CA GLY A 4 6.89 -14.34 -0.60
C GLY A 4 5.85 -13.46 0.09
N ASP A 5 6.16 -12.22 0.49
CA ASP A 5 5.20 -11.52 1.35
C ASP A 5 4.31 -10.58 0.55
N ASP A 6 3.21 -11.13 0.02
CA ASP A 6 2.02 -10.32 -0.27
C ASP A 6 1.64 -9.51 0.97
N PHE A 7 1.31 -8.24 0.76
CA PHE A 7 0.82 -7.39 1.83
C PHE A 7 -0.47 -7.97 2.40
N LYS A 8 -0.56 -8.04 3.72
CA LYS A 8 -1.74 -8.52 4.43
C LYS A 8 -2.56 -7.34 4.92
N VAL A 9 -3.88 -7.55 5.01
CA VAL A 9 -4.75 -6.59 5.68
C VAL A 9 -4.27 -6.42 7.12
N GLY A 10 -4.02 -5.18 7.50
CA GLY A 10 -3.44 -4.83 8.77
C GLY A 10 -1.96 -4.45 8.74
N ASP A 11 -1.25 -4.69 7.63
CA ASP A 11 0.15 -4.32 7.52
C ASP A 11 0.33 -2.80 7.46
N ALA A 12 1.29 -2.28 8.23
CA ALA A 12 1.74 -0.91 8.11
C ALA A 12 2.66 -0.77 6.89
N VAL A 13 2.40 0.23 6.06
CA VAL A 13 3.04 0.40 4.76
C VAL A 13 3.44 1.85 4.51
N TYR A 14 4.53 2.01 3.75
CA TYR A 14 4.84 3.24 3.05
C TYR A 14 4.27 3.16 1.64
N PHE A 15 3.64 4.22 1.17
CA PHE A 15 3.11 4.27 -0.19
C PHE A 15 3.30 5.64 -0.85
N ASN A 16 3.31 5.62 -2.18
CA ASN A 16 3.33 6.83 -2.99
C ASN A 16 1.97 6.96 -3.67
N TYR A 17 1.36 8.15 -3.57
CA TYR A 17 0.06 8.43 -4.16
C TYR A 17 0.08 9.79 -4.85
N ARG A 18 -0.22 9.79 -6.16
CA ARG A 18 -0.10 10.97 -7.03
C ARG A 18 1.30 11.59 -6.89
N SER A 19 1.38 12.88 -6.56
CA SER A 19 2.64 13.63 -6.41
C SER A 19 3.28 13.49 -5.03
N ALA A 20 2.60 12.84 -4.08
CA ALA A 20 3.10 12.69 -2.72
C ALA A 20 3.78 11.35 -2.51
N ARG A 21 4.90 11.39 -1.79
CA ARG A 21 5.81 10.27 -1.57
C ARG A 21 5.97 9.98 -0.09
N ASP A 22 6.38 8.75 0.23
CA ASP A 22 6.72 8.30 1.57
C ASP A 22 5.56 8.46 2.57
N LEU A 23 4.33 8.26 2.10
CA LEU A 23 3.13 8.36 2.92
C LEU A 23 2.98 7.12 3.78
N GLU A 24 2.55 7.32 5.02
CA GLU A 24 2.30 6.23 5.95
C GLU A 24 0.82 5.85 5.97
N GLY A 25 0.56 4.54 5.95
CA GLY A 25 -0.79 4.02 6.05
C GLY A 25 -0.82 2.55 6.44
N ARG A 26 -2.02 1.98 6.37
CA ARG A 26 -2.30 0.58 6.65
C ARG A 26 -3.05 -0.06 5.50
N VAL A 27 -2.71 -1.29 5.15
CA VAL A 27 -3.49 -2.06 4.21
C VAL A 27 -4.82 -2.43 4.86
N VAL A 28 -5.93 -2.09 4.22
CA VAL A 28 -7.29 -2.36 4.70
C VAL A 28 -8.05 -3.35 3.80
N GLY A 29 -7.52 -3.64 2.61
CA GLY A 29 -8.14 -4.56 1.66
C GLY A 29 -7.32 -4.80 0.40
N VAL A 30 -7.89 -5.57 -0.52
CA VAL A 30 -7.34 -5.81 -1.86
C VAL A 30 -8.36 -5.31 -2.88
N ALA A 31 -8.04 -4.24 -3.60
CA ALA A 31 -8.93 -3.67 -4.61
C ALA A 31 -9.01 -4.54 -5.86
N LYS A 32 -7.86 -5.10 -6.29
CA LYS A 32 -7.76 -5.96 -7.46
C LYS A 32 -6.64 -6.98 -7.29
N LYS A 33 -6.97 -8.26 -7.34
CA LYS A 33 -5.97 -9.34 -7.32
C LYS A 33 -5.42 -9.56 -8.72
N GLY A 34 -4.12 -9.36 -8.88
CA GLY A 34 -3.42 -9.62 -10.13
C GLY A 34 -3.07 -11.11 -10.29
N LYS A 35 -2.64 -11.52 -11.49
CA LYS A 35 -2.06 -12.86 -11.70
C LYS A 35 -0.75 -13.05 -10.94
N THR A 36 -0.08 -11.94 -10.62
CA THR A 36 1.15 -11.88 -9.85
C THR A 36 1.01 -10.85 -8.74
N SER A 37 1.81 -11.00 -7.69
CA SER A 37 1.92 -10.01 -6.62
C SER A 37 2.14 -8.58 -7.16
N ALA A 38 3.03 -8.42 -8.14
CA ALA A 38 3.34 -7.11 -8.74
C ALA A 38 2.15 -6.46 -9.46
N THR A 39 1.16 -7.25 -9.91
CA THR A 39 -0.05 -6.76 -10.59
C THR A 39 -1.24 -6.61 -9.64
N THR A 40 -1.03 -6.84 -8.33
CA THR A 40 -2.08 -6.70 -7.31
C THR A 40 -2.16 -5.25 -6.83
N THR A 41 -3.40 -4.77 -6.66
CA THR A 41 -3.72 -3.45 -6.13
C THR A 41 -4.33 -3.62 -4.75
N TYR A 42 -3.73 -2.98 -3.75
CA TYR A 42 -4.16 -3.00 -2.36
C TYR A 42 -4.93 -1.73 -2.03
N GLU A 43 -5.90 -1.82 -1.13
CA GLU A 43 -6.53 -0.66 -0.53
C GLU A 43 -5.72 -0.25 0.71
N VAL A 44 -5.25 1.00 0.74
CA VAL A 44 -4.46 1.54 1.84
C VAL A 44 -5.22 2.69 2.48
N MET A 45 -5.32 2.69 3.81
CA MET A 45 -5.86 3.79 4.59
C MET A 45 -4.69 4.64 5.13
N PRO A 46 -4.60 5.93 4.75
CA PRO A 46 -3.54 6.82 5.23
C PRO A 46 -3.66 7.11 6.73
N PHE A 47 -2.54 7.22 7.46
CA PHE A 47 -2.51 7.56 8.90
C PHE A 47 -2.72 9.05 9.21
N LYS A 48 -3.61 9.74 8.46
CA LYS A 48 -4.01 11.14 8.70
C LYS A 48 -2.96 12.22 8.41
N LYS A 49 -1.71 11.89 8.04
CA LYS A 49 -0.66 12.88 7.72
C LYS A 49 -0.75 13.42 6.29
N HIS A 50 -1.76 14.24 5.99
CA HIS A 50 -1.73 15.24 4.88
C HIS A 50 -2.33 14.85 3.52
N ILE A 51 -2.95 13.67 3.36
CA ILE A 51 -3.70 13.33 2.15
C ILE A 51 -5.02 12.69 2.57
N HIS A 52 -6.13 13.38 2.26
CA HIS A 52 -7.52 12.96 2.46
C HIS A 52 -7.78 12.15 3.74
N PRO A 53 -7.99 12.80 4.90
CA PRO A 53 -8.28 12.10 6.15
C PRO A 53 -9.54 11.25 6.00
N GLY A 54 -9.37 9.93 5.99
CA GLY A 54 -10.47 8.95 6.04
C GLY A 54 -10.81 8.26 4.72
N GLU A 55 -10.19 8.61 3.60
CA GLU A 55 -10.44 7.92 2.32
C GLU A 55 -9.42 6.81 2.07
N LYS A 56 -9.89 5.62 1.67
CA LYS A 56 -9.04 4.50 1.25
C LYS A 56 -8.53 4.73 -0.16
N VAL A 57 -7.24 4.53 -0.39
CA VAL A 57 -6.60 4.72 -1.70
C VAL A 57 -6.17 3.39 -2.32
N PRO A 58 -6.49 3.12 -3.59
CA PRO A 58 -5.99 1.94 -4.29
C PRO A 58 -4.53 2.17 -4.71
N ILE A 59 -3.62 1.33 -4.23
CA ILE A 59 -2.19 1.40 -4.51
C ILE A 59 -1.72 0.11 -5.16
N HIS A 60 -1.05 0.24 -6.31
CA HIS A 60 -0.41 -0.89 -6.98
C HIS A 60 0.81 -1.37 -6.19
N ARG A 61 1.01 -2.68 -6.09
CA ARG A 61 2.14 -3.28 -5.38
C ARG A 61 3.50 -2.85 -5.90
N THR A 62 3.60 -2.47 -7.17
CA THR A 62 4.85 -2.11 -7.87
C THR A 62 5.82 -1.43 -6.90
N GLY A 63 7.02 -1.98 -6.71
CA GLY A 63 7.84 -1.73 -5.50
C GLY A 63 8.18 -0.26 -5.18
N ALA A 64 8.00 0.66 -6.12
CA ALA A 64 8.10 2.10 -5.89
C ALA A 64 6.85 2.72 -5.24
N HIS A 65 5.68 2.09 -5.34
CA HIS A 65 4.39 2.62 -4.90
C HIS A 65 3.91 2.07 -3.56
N LEU A 66 4.32 0.86 -3.18
CA LEU A 66 3.93 0.24 -1.93
C LEU A 66 5.10 -0.56 -1.33
N ARG A 67 5.45 -0.25 -0.09
CA ARG A 67 6.58 -0.83 0.63
C ARG A 67 6.15 -1.16 2.05
N HIS A 68 6.68 -2.25 2.62
CA HIS A 68 6.50 -2.50 4.04
C HIS A 68 7.17 -1.39 4.84
N ARG A 69 6.50 -0.96 5.91
CA ARG A 69 7.17 -0.18 6.95
C ARG A 69 8.02 -1.16 7.74
N SER A 70 9.24 -1.42 7.26
CA SER A 70 10.24 -2.13 8.06
C SER A 70 10.39 -1.36 9.37
N THR A 71 10.12 -2.05 10.48
CA THR A 71 10.41 -1.56 11.85
C THR A 71 11.88 -1.23 11.99
#